data_AF-V4QWD0-F1
#
_entry.id   AF-V4QWD0-F1
#
_cell.length_a   1.000
_cell.length_b   1.000
_cell.length_c   1.000
_cell.angle_alpha   90.00
_cell.angle_beta   90.00
_cell.angle_gamma   90.00
#
_symmetry.space_group_name_H-M   'P 1'
#
loop_
_entity.id
_entity.type
_entity.pdbx_description
1 polymer ?
#
loop_
_entity_poly.entity_id
_entity_poly.type
_entity_poly.pdbx_seq_one_letter_code
_entity_poly.pdbx_strand_id
1 'polypeptide(L)'
;MPRLNSYSAAYIADARAKIELQLATYHAFLIAAQTGEDTAAMGAARDAFEPVFLRNLILAMDHYFDAISPEAYTEGPINEVRTLCECIMHNHHKLQSDGHIALSPTTSVLGLKDGDDIRLTVADFKRLADAFFAEISTLFCAG
;
A
#
# COMPACT_ATOMS: atom_id res chain seq x y z
N MET A 1 4.07 5.17 -20.87
CA MET A 1 3.59 6.56 -20.71
C MET A 1 4.77 7.50 -20.54
N PRO A 2 4.68 8.80 -20.86
CA PRO A 2 5.74 9.75 -20.55
C PRO A 2 6.02 9.77 -19.04
N ARG A 3 7.30 9.79 -18.65
CA ARG A 3 7.71 9.83 -17.25
C ARG A 3 7.41 11.21 -16.66
N LEU A 4 6.91 11.25 -15.44
CA LEU A 4 6.56 12.47 -14.71
C LEU A 4 7.59 12.75 -13.61
N ASN A 5 8.06 14.00 -13.57
CA ASN A 5 8.94 14.49 -12.51
C ASN A 5 8.17 15.16 -11.36
N SER A 6 6.87 15.38 -11.54
CA SER A 6 5.99 16.00 -10.53
C SER A 6 4.52 15.71 -10.80
N TYR A 7 3.71 15.72 -9.75
CA TYR A 7 2.25 15.70 -9.75
C TYR A 7 1.71 17.00 -9.16
N SER A 8 0.50 17.39 -9.55
CA SER A 8 -0.19 18.50 -8.88
C SER A 8 -0.63 18.08 -7.48
N ALA A 9 -0.65 19.03 -6.54
CA ALA A 9 -1.19 18.79 -5.20
C ALA A 9 -2.61 18.21 -5.23
N ALA A 10 -3.44 18.67 -6.18
CA ALA A 10 -4.80 18.18 -6.38
C ALA A 10 -4.84 16.71 -6.81
N TYR A 11 -3.91 16.27 -7.67
CA TYR A 11 -3.83 14.86 -8.08
C TYR A 11 -3.44 13.96 -6.91
N ILE A 12 -2.41 14.36 -6.14
CA ILE A 12 -1.96 13.59 -4.97
C ILE A 12 -3.10 13.47 -3.95
N ALA A 13 -3.81 14.57 -3.68
CA ALA A 13 -4.95 14.59 -2.77
C ALA A 13 -6.10 13.69 -3.25
N ASP A 14 -6.42 13.71 -4.54
CA ASP A 14 -7.47 12.85 -5.13
C ASP A 14 -7.10 11.36 -5.09
N ALA A 15 -5.85 11.01 -5.41
CA ALA A 15 -5.34 9.64 -5.28
C ALA A 15 -5.44 9.14 -3.83
N ARG A 16 -5.05 9.98 -2.85
CA ARG A 16 -5.18 9.67 -1.42
C ARG A 16 -6.64 9.46 -1.02
N ALA A 17 -7.54 10.37 -1.43
CA ALA A 17 -8.96 10.28 -1.13
C ALA A 17 -9.60 8.98 -1.67
N LYS A 18 -9.17 8.51 -2.85
CA LYS A 18 -9.65 7.24 -3.43
C LYS A 18 -9.22 6.03 -2.60
N ILE A 19 -7.98 5.99 -2.11
CA ILE A 19 -7.50 4.92 -1.22
C ILE A 19 -8.22 4.98 0.14
N GLU A 20 -8.37 6.18 0.71
CA GLU A 20 -9.09 6.38 1.97
C GLU A 20 -10.56 5.98 1.87
N LEU A 21 -11.22 6.24 0.73
CA LEU A 21 -12.59 5.82 0.47
C LEU A 21 -12.72 4.30 0.49
N GLN A 22 -11.81 3.56 -0.16
CA GLN A 22 -11.82 2.09 -0.15
C GLN A 22 -11.70 1.53 1.28
N LEU A 23 -10.80 2.09 2.10
CA LEU A 23 -10.66 1.70 3.51
C LEU A 23 -11.91 2.04 4.33
N ALA A 24 -12.49 3.22 4.13
CA ALA A 24 -13.69 3.64 4.83
C ALA A 24 -14.90 2.76 4.47
N THR A 25 -15.06 2.41 3.19
CA THR A 25 -16.10 1.48 2.73
C THR A 25 -15.90 0.09 3.32
N TYR A 26 -14.67 -0.42 3.36
CA TYR A 26 -14.37 -1.71 3.99
C TYR A 26 -14.70 -1.68 5.49
N HIS A 27 -14.32 -0.64 6.21
CA HIS A 27 -14.64 -0.50 7.64
C HIS A 27 -16.15 -0.43 7.90
N ALA A 28 -16.89 0.34 7.09
CA ALA A 28 -18.35 0.41 7.19
C ALA A 28 -19.01 -0.96 6.90
N PHE A 29 -18.49 -1.71 5.93
CA PHE A 29 -18.93 -3.08 5.65
C PHE A 29 -18.72 -3.99 6.86
N LEU A 30 -17.55 -3.93 7.52
CA LEU A 30 -17.30 -4.73 8.73
C LEU A 30 -18.27 -4.40 9.87
N ILE A 31 -18.58 -3.12 10.09
CA ILE A 31 -19.55 -2.70 11.11
C ILE A 31 -20.95 -3.25 10.78
N ALA A 32 -21.39 -3.10 9.53
CA ALA A 32 -22.71 -3.59 9.12
C ALA A 32 -22.81 -5.12 9.28
N ALA A 33 -21.76 -5.85 8.94
CA ALA A 33 -21.74 -7.29 8.99
C ALA A 33 -21.69 -7.88 10.41
N GLN A 34 -21.27 -7.10 11.42
CA GLN A 34 -21.27 -7.53 12.83
C GLN A 34 -22.69 -7.65 13.44
N THR A 35 -23.73 -7.24 12.73
CA THR A 35 -25.12 -7.33 13.18
C THR A 35 -25.77 -8.71 12.94
N GLY A 36 -25.06 -9.62 12.28
CA GLY A 36 -25.54 -10.98 12.00
C GLY A 36 -25.40 -11.96 13.17
N GLU A 37 -26.20 -13.03 13.15
CA GLU A 37 -26.22 -14.05 14.22
C GLU A 37 -24.95 -14.93 14.26
N ASP A 38 -24.28 -15.14 13.12
CA ASP A 38 -23.07 -15.97 13.02
C ASP A 38 -21.78 -15.13 12.94
N THR A 39 -21.45 -14.51 14.07
CA THR A 39 -20.26 -13.67 14.23
C THR A 39 -18.94 -14.43 14.02
N ALA A 40 -18.92 -15.74 14.28
CA ALA A 40 -17.74 -16.59 14.11
C ALA A 40 -17.44 -16.82 12.63
N ALA A 41 -18.44 -17.19 11.82
CA ALA A 41 -18.29 -17.30 10.38
C ALA A 41 -17.88 -15.97 9.74
N MET A 42 -18.44 -14.86 10.21
CA MET A 42 -18.05 -13.53 9.74
C MET A 42 -16.60 -13.19 10.06
N GLY A 43 -16.13 -13.53 11.27
CA GLY A 43 -14.72 -13.37 11.66
C GLY A 43 -13.78 -14.16 10.75
N ALA A 44 -14.09 -15.43 10.48
CA ALA A 44 -13.29 -16.26 9.57
C ALA A 44 -13.29 -15.71 8.13
N ALA A 45 -14.44 -15.25 7.63
CA ALA A 45 -14.55 -14.64 6.30
C ALA A 45 -13.69 -13.37 6.20
N ARG A 46 -13.71 -12.51 7.22
CA ARG A 46 -12.85 -11.32 7.31
C ARG A 46 -11.39 -11.70 7.29
N ASP A 47 -10.97 -12.66 8.12
CA ASP A 47 -9.56 -13.04 8.25
C ASP A 47 -9.01 -13.68 6.94
N ALA A 48 -9.89 -14.27 6.12
CA ALA A 48 -9.54 -14.75 4.78
C ALA A 48 -9.50 -13.61 3.73
N PHE A 49 -10.43 -12.66 3.80
CA PHE A 49 -10.60 -11.60 2.81
C PHE A 49 -9.65 -10.42 3.00
N GLU A 50 -9.48 -9.92 4.23
CA GLU A 50 -8.77 -8.67 4.55
C GLU A 50 -7.37 -8.62 3.93
N PRO A 51 -6.52 -9.65 4.05
CA PRO A 51 -5.17 -9.58 3.50
C PRO A 51 -5.15 -9.54 1.98
N VAL A 52 -6.13 -10.17 1.30
CA VAL A 52 -6.24 -10.14 -0.17
C VAL A 52 -6.64 -8.73 -0.60
N PHE A 53 -7.64 -8.15 0.06
CA PHE A 53 -8.10 -6.80 -0.20
C PHE A 53 -6.99 -5.77 -0.02
N LEU A 54 -6.26 -5.82 1.11
CA LEU A 54 -5.20 -4.85 1.40
C LEU A 54 -4.02 -4.97 0.44
N ARG A 55 -3.63 -6.19 0.02
CA ARG A 55 -2.61 -6.37 -1.03
C ARG A 55 -3.02 -5.72 -2.35
N ASN A 56 -4.28 -5.89 -2.76
CA ASN A 56 -4.79 -5.23 -3.97
C ASN A 56 -4.82 -3.70 -3.82
N LEU A 57 -5.05 -3.17 -2.62
CA LEU A 57 -4.95 -1.73 -2.39
C LEU A 57 -3.51 -1.21 -2.48
N ILE A 58 -2.50 -2.01 -2.12
CA ILE A 58 -1.08 -1.64 -2.35
C ILE A 58 -0.83 -1.47 -3.85
N LEU A 59 -1.26 -2.45 -4.66
CA LEU A 59 -1.13 -2.38 -6.12
C LEU A 59 -1.86 -1.16 -6.71
N ALA A 60 -3.09 -0.91 -6.25
CA ALA A 60 -3.87 0.24 -6.69
C ALA A 60 -3.20 1.57 -6.30
N MET A 61 -2.63 1.65 -5.10
CA MET A 61 -1.93 2.83 -4.60
C MET A 61 -0.67 3.14 -5.42
N ASP A 62 0.15 2.12 -5.71
CA ASP A 62 1.34 2.27 -6.56
C ASP A 62 0.98 2.71 -7.98
N HIS A 63 -0.10 2.14 -8.54
CA HIS A 63 -0.52 2.44 -9.91
C HIS A 63 -0.89 3.92 -10.13
N TYR A 64 -1.38 4.64 -9.11
CA TYR A 64 -1.59 6.10 -9.24
C TYR A 64 -0.29 6.87 -9.49
N PHE A 65 0.88 6.30 -9.23
CA PHE A 65 2.17 6.98 -9.33
C PHE A 65 3.21 6.21 -10.17
N ASP A 66 2.74 5.32 -11.05
CA ASP A 66 3.58 4.45 -11.88
C ASP A 66 4.46 5.20 -12.90
N ALA A 67 4.13 6.46 -13.20
CA ALA A 67 4.87 7.32 -14.11
C ALA A 67 6.12 7.98 -13.50
N ILE A 68 6.38 7.79 -12.19
CA ILE A 68 7.61 8.29 -11.55
C ILE A 68 8.84 7.62 -12.18
N SER A 69 9.84 8.43 -12.49
CA SER A 69 11.11 7.96 -13.05
C SER A 69 11.88 7.11 -12.04
N PRO A 70 12.45 5.94 -12.43
CA PRO A 70 13.32 5.12 -11.57
C PRO A 70 14.49 5.84 -10.93
N GLU A 71 15.00 6.87 -11.60
CA GLU A 71 16.09 7.69 -11.12
C GLU A 71 15.68 8.61 -9.95
N ALA A 72 14.38 8.71 -9.64
CA ALA A 72 13.83 9.44 -8.51
C ALA A 72 13.46 8.53 -7.32
N TYR A 73 13.82 7.24 -7.38
CA TYR A 73 13.64 6.32 -6.26
C TYR A 73 14.51 6.71 -5.07
N THR A 74 13.98 6.53 -3.86
CA THR A 74 14.66 6.81 -2.59
C THR A 74 15.08 5.49 -1.93
N GLU A 75 15.23 5.43 -0.60
CA GLU A 75 15.22 4.17 0.16
C GLU A 75 13.99 4.11 1.08
N GLY A 76 12.98 4.96 0.84
CA GLY A 76 11.86 5.23 1.74
C GLY A 76 10.57 4.45 1.43
N PRO A 77 9.43 4.89 1.98
CA PRO A 77 8.10 4.30 1.77
C PRO A 77 7.73 3.98 0.30
N ILE A 78 8.13 4.81 -0.66
CA ILE A 78 7.90 4.56 -2.10
C ILE A 78 8.58 3.26 -2.55
N ASN A 79 9.82 3.04 -2.14
CA ASN A 79 10.56 1.83 -2.47
C ASN A 79 9.96 0.60 -1.79
N GLU A 80 9.53 0.75 -0.54
CA GLU A 80 8.83 -0.31 0.18
C GLU A 80 7.55 -0.72 -0.56
N VAL A 81 6.72 0.25 -0.98
CA VAL A 81 5.50 -0.03 -1.76
C VAL A 81 5.81 -0.74 -3.08
N ARG A 82 6.83 -0.29 -3.83
CA ARG A 82 7.22 -0.93 -5.10
C ARG A 82 7.74 -2.35 -4.89
N THR A 83 8.56 -2.56 -3.86
CA THR A 83 9.05 -3.89 -3.48
C THR A 83 7.89 -4.82 -3.13
N LEU A 84 6.91 -4.32 -2.37
CA LEU A 84 5.70 -5.08 -2.06
C LEU A 84 4.90 -5.40 -3.32
N CYS A 85 4.75 -4.47 -4.26
CA CYS A 85 4.06 -4.72 -5.53
C CYS A 85 4.74 -5.84 -6.34
N GLU A 86 6.06 -5.78 -6.52
CA GLU A 86 6.83 -6.83 -7.19
C GLU A 86 6.64 -8.19 -6.51
N CYS A 87 6.74 -8.23 -5.18
CA CYS A 87 6.55 -9.46 -4.41
C CYS A 87 5.10 -9.99 -4.48
N ILE A 88 4.11 -9.10 -4.47
CA ILE A 88 2.69 -9.47 -4.60
C ILE A 88 2.42 -10.07 -5.98
N MET A 89 3.00 -9.50 -7.04
CA MET A 89 2.78 -9.94 -8.42
C MET A 89 3.58 -11.19 -8.78
N HIS A 90 4.80 -11.34 -8.24
CA HIS A 90 5.78 -12.29 -8.77
C HIS A 90 6.38 -13.25 -7.74
N ASN A 91 6.16 -13.05 -6.43
CA ASN A 91 6.77 -13.87 -5.38
C ASN A 91 5.77 -14.47 -4.38
N HIS A 92 4.61 -14.93 -4.84
CA HIS A 92 3.60 -15.56 -3.98
C HIS A 92 3.24 -14.74 -2.72
N HIS A 93 3.33 -13.41 -2.80
CA HIS A 93 3.08 -12.49 -1.71
C HIS A 93 4.04 -12.62 -0.51
N LYS A 94 5.24 -13.15 -0.74
CA LYS A 94 6.33 -13.17 0.24
C LYS A 94 7.29 -12.04 -0.05
N LEU A 95 7.70 -11.32 1.00
CA LEU A 95 8.71 -10.29 0.84
C LEU A 95 10.04 -10.95 0.45
N GLN A 96 10.67 -10.41 -0.58
CA GLN A 96 12.02 -10.77 -0.95
C GLN A 96 12.72 -9.54 -1.50
N SER A 97 13.75 -9.09 -0.80
CA SER A 97 14.67 -8.07 -1.28
C SER A 97 15.53 -8.69 -2.39
N ASP A 98 15.42 -8.20 -3.61
CA ASP A 98 16.20 -8.69 -4.76
C ASP A 98 17.42 -7.80 -5.08
N GLY A 99 17.61 -6.71 -4.33
CA GLY A 99 18.68 -5.74 -4.51
C GLY A 99 18.48 -4.77 -5.67
N HIS A 100 17.39 -4.90 -6.45
CA HIS A 100 17.04 -3.97 -7.52
C HIS A 100 16.31 -2.72 -6.99
N ILE A 101 15.55 -2.88 -5.91
CA ILE A 101 14.93 -1.79 -5.17
C ILE A 101 15.57 -1.76 -3.79
N ALA A 102 16.19 -0.63 -3.43
CA ALA A 102 16.81 -0.48 -2.12
C ALA A 102 15.71 -0.41 -1.05
N LEU A 103 15.68 -1.40 -0.15
CA LEU A 103 14.83 -1.42 1.03
C LEU A 103 15.72 -1.33 2.26
N SER A 104 15.71 -0.20 2.96
CA SER A 104 16.46 -0.05 4.21
C SER A 104 15.59 -0.43 5.41
N PRO A 105 16.12 -1.26 6.34
CA PRO A 105 15.41 -1.58 7.59
C PRO A 105 15.09 -0.36 8.46
N THR A 106 15.80 0.76 8.30
CA THR A 106 15.60 1.97 9.11
C THR A 106 14.54 2.91 8.55
N THR A 107 14.22 2.79 7.26
CA THR A 107 13.25 3.63 6.54
C THR A 107 11.99 2.87 6.15
N SER A 108 12.01 1.53 6.20
CA SER A 108 10.83 0.67 6.07
C SER A 108 9.82 0.97 7.17
N VAL A 109 8.57 1.16 6.76
CA VAL A 109 7.41 1.46 7.60
C VAL A 109 6.85 0.20 8.24
N LEU A 110 6.83 -0.91 7.50
CA LEU A 110 6.27 -2.18 7.97
C LEU A 110 7.28 -3.02 8.74
N GLY A 111 8.58 -2.85 8.47
CA GLY A 111 9.65 -3.62 9.11
C GLY A 111 9.60 -5.12 8.79
N LEU A 112 8.98 -5.49 7.67
CA LEU A 112 8.93 -6.87 7.18
C LEU A 112 10.33 -7.35 6.81
N LYS A 113 10.57 -8.64 7.00
CA LYS A 113 11.84 -9.31 6.66
C LYS A 113 11.66 -10.21 5.45
N ASP A 114 12.76 -10.53 4.78
CA ASP A 114 12.75 -11.50 3.69
C ASP A 114 12.14 -12.84 4.16
N GLY A 115 11.21 -13.36 3.37
CA GLY A 115 10.44 -14.57 3.64
C GLY A 115 9.10 -14.34 4.38
N ASP A 116 8.89 -13.17 4.97
CA ASP A 116 7.63 -12.83 5.64
C ASP A 116 6.48 -12.79 4.62
N ASP A 117 5.31 -13.25 5.04
CA ASP A 117 4.09 -13.10 4.24
C ASP A 117 3.62 -11.64 4.29
N ILE A 118 3.27 -11.08 3.14
CA ILE A 118 2.67 -9.75 3.01
C ILE A 118 1.20 -9.87 3.42
N ARG A 119 0.97 -9.98 4.74
CA ARG A 119 -0.34 -10.13 5.37
C ARG A 119 -0.58 -8.96 6.31
N LEU A 120 -1.02 -7.83 5.73
CA LEU A 120 -1.23 -6.59 6.48
C LEU A 120 -2.54 -6.61 7.28
N THR A 121 -2.54 -5.90 8.40
CA THR A 121 -3.78 -5.39 9.01
C THR A 121 -4.16 -4.05 8.41
N VAL A 122 -5.39 -3.58 8.64
CA VAL A 122 -5.81 -2.21 8.28
C VAL A 122 -4.88 -1.15 8.88
N ALA A 123 -4.39 -1.35 10.11
CA ALA A 123 -3.48 -0.43 10.76
C ALA A 123 -2.11 -0.38 10.06
N ASP A 124 -1.58 -1.53 9.64
CA ASP A 124 -0.34 -1.61 8.89
C ASP A 124 -0.46 -0.90 7.54
N PHE A 125 -1.53 -1.20 6.80
CA PHE A 125 -1.79 -0.55 5.52
C PHE A 125 -1.93 0.98 5.66
N LYS A 126 -2.65 1.46 6.69
CA LYS A 126 -2.80 2.90 6.93
C LYS A 126 -1.45 3.57 7.21
N ARG A 127 -0.60 2.96 8.05
CA ARG A 127 0.76 3.47 8.31
C ARG A 127 1.57 3.56 7.02
N LEU A 128 1.55 2.51 6.19
CA LEU A 128 2.24 2.47 4.91
C LEU A 128 1.72 3.56 3.95
N ALA A 129 0.40 3.66 3.80
CA ALA A 129 -0.23 4.64 2.92
C ALA A 129 0.08 6.08 3.35
N ASP A 130 -0.03 6.38 4.64
CA ASP A 130 0.27 7.73 5.17
C ASP A 130 1.73 8.11 4.90
N ALA A 131 2.67 7.18 5.11
CA ALA A 131 4.08 7.40 4.86
C ALA A 131 4.40 7.53 3.35
N PHE A 132 3.77 6.70 2.51
CA PHE A 132 3.88 6.78 1.05
C PHE A 132 3.40 8.12 0.50
N PHE A 133 2.19 8.55 0.86
CA PHE A 133 1.65 9.84 0.39
C PHE A 133 2.44 11.03 0.93
N ALA A 134 2.98 10.95 2.14
CA ALA A 134 3.87 11.98 2.68
C ALA A 134 5.14 12.10 1.82
N GLU A 135 5.79 10.98 1.50
CA GLU A 135 6.99 10.99 0.66
C GLU A 135 6.69 11.46 -0.77
N ILE A 136 5.59 11.00 -1.37
CA ILE A 136 5.13 11.47 -2.69
C ILE A 136 4.93 13.00 -2.69
N SER A 137 4.31 13.53 -1.64
CA SER A 137 4.07 14.97 -1.51
C SER A 137 5.37 15.75 -1.35
N THR A 138 6.33 15.24 -0.58
CA THR A 138 7.64 15.88 -0.37
C THR A 138 8.48 15.91 -1.63
N LEU A 139 8.50 14.83 -2.41
CA LEU A 139 9.42 14.68 -3.53
C LEU A 139 8.83 15.12 -4.87
N PHE A 140 7.52 14.98 -5.05
CA PHE A 140 6.88 15.11 -6.37
C PHE A 140 5.72 16.09 -6.40
N CYS A 141 5.34 16.77 -5.31
CA CYS A 141 4.34 17.83 -5.41
C CYS A 141 4.93 19.04 -6.12
N ALA A 142 4.35 19.43 -7.27
CA ALA A 142 4.62 20.72 -7.86
C ALA A 142 4.13 21.83 -6.91
N GLY A 143 4.97 22.84 -6.68
CA GLY A 143 4.62 24.05 -5.93
C GLY A 143 3.65 24.96 -6.67
#